data_AF-A0A6A4XGQ4-F1
#
_entry.id   AF-A0A6A4XGQ4-F1
#
_cell.length_a   1.000
_cell.length_b   1.000
_cell.length_c   1.000
_cell.angle_alpha   90.00
_cell.angle_beta   90.00
_cell.angle_gamma   90.00
#
_symmetry.space_group_name_H-M   'P 1'
#
loop_
_entity.id
_entity.type
_entity.pdbx_description
1 polymer ?
#
loop_
_entity_poly.entity_id
_entity_poly.type
_entity_poly.pdbx_seq_one_letter_code
_entity_poly.pdbx_strand_id
1 'polypeptide(L)'
;MICLQFKLGQWMLINFDCSAMWVKRANDLVDAFNVDPLYLKHDKQGLVPDYRHWQIPLGRRFRSLKLWFVLRLYGLAGVRAHIRRHVQLAQLFEQRVRADPRFQIVTPVTLGLVCFRLQ
;
A
#
# COMPACT_ATOMS: atom_id res chain seq x y z
N MET A 1 -18.59 7.41 2.28
CA MET A 1 -17.78 6.40 1.56
C MET A 1 -16.57 6.03 2.42
N ILE A 2 -16.52 4.82 3.02
CA ILE A 2 -15.34 4.35 3.77
C ILE A 2 -14.38 3.72 2.75
N CYS A 3 -13.15 4.24 2.70
CA CYS A 3 -12.09 3.78 1.82
C CYS A 3 -10.81 3.55 2.63
N LEU A 4 -10.19 2.37 2.48
CA LEU A 4 -8.90 2.04 3.05
C LEU A 4 -7.88 1.97 1.92
N GLN A 5 -6.82 2.79 2.00
CA GLN A 5 -5.74 2.80 1.03
C GLN A 5 -4.42 2.41 1.69
N PHE A 6 -3.66 1.52 1.04
CA PHE A 6 -2.32 1.15 1.47
C PHE A 6 -1.34 1.17 0.29
N LYS A 7 -0.18 1.80 0.49
CA LYS A 7 0.91 1.85 -0.50
C LYS A 7 1.81 0.63 -0.34
N LEU A 8 1.55 -0.39 -1.15
CA LEU A 8 2.31 -1.64 -1.14
C LEU A 8 3.80 -1.40 -1.48
N GLY A 9 4.08 -0.44 -2.36
CA GLY A 9 5.45 -0.14 -2.78
C GLY A 9 6.35 0.53 -1.72
N GLN A 10 5.83 0.87 -0.54
CA GLN A 10 6.65 1.47 0.52
C GLN A 10 7.39 0.40 1.33
N TRP A 11 6.70 -0.60 1.86
CA TRP A 11 7.28 -1.59 2.80
C TRP A 11 7.08 -3.06 2.38
N MET A 12 6.37 -3.34 1.29
CA MET A 12 6.09 -4.73 0.86
C MET A 12 6.94 -5.22 -0.31
N LEU A 13 8.15 -4.66 -0.49
CA LEU A 13 9.11 -5.15 -1.51
C LEU A 13 8.57 -5.12 -2.95
N ILE A 14 7.65 -4.20 -3.24
CA ILE A 14 7.05 -4.04 -4.57
C ILE A 14 7.57 -2.75 -5.18
N ASN A 15 8.08 -2.82 -6.41
CA ASN A 15 8.48 -1.62 -7.15
C ASN A 15 7.28 -0.68 -7.39
N PHE A 16 7.54 0.62 -7.35
CA PHE A 16 6.56 1.65 -7.72
C PHE A 16 6.06 1.43 -9.16
N ASP A 17 4.80 1.66 -9.51
CA ASP A 17 3.61 2.12 -8.78
C ASP A 17 2.74 0.95 -8.28
N CYS A 18 2.43 0.86 -6.97
CA CYS A 18 1.53 -0.18 -6.45
C CYS A 18 0.86 0.27 -5.15
N SER A 19 -0.44 0.59 -5.25
CA SER A 19 -1.30 0.94 -4.14
C SER A 19 -2.55 0.08 -4.21
N ALA A 20 -2.97 -0.45 -3.07
CA ALA A 20 -4.22 -1.17 -2.95
C ALA A 20 -5.25 -0.30 -2.24
N MET A 21 -6.47 -0.32 -2.75
CA MET A 21 -7.59 0.47 -2.26
C MET A 21 -8.79 -0.45 -2.10
N TRP A 22 -9.38 -0.45 -0.92
CA TRP A 22 -10.62 -1.17 -0.62
C TRP A 22 -11.70 -0.18 -0.26
N VAL A 23 -12.88 -0.35 -0.86
CA VAL A 23 -14.04 0.51 -0.62
C VAL A 23 -15.17 -0.36 -0.08
N LYS A 24 -15.87 0.12 0.95
CA LYS A 24 -16.97 -0.63 1.59
C LYS A 24 -18.13 -0.89 0.62
N ARG A 25 -18.45 0.08 -0.23
CA ARG A 25 -19.50 0.01 -1.26
C ARG A 25 -18.89 0.36 -2.61
N ALA A 26 -18.75 -0.63 -3.48
CA ALA A 26 -18.17 -0.42 -4.80
C ALA A 26 -19.08 0.45 -5.69
N ASN A 27 -20.41 0.36 -5.52
CA ASN A 27 -21.37 1.13 -6.31
C ASN A 27 -21.19 2.63 -6.17
N ASP A 28 -20.89 3.13 -4.95
CA ASP A 28 -20.58 4.55 -4.72
C ASP A 28 -19.46 5.06 -5.65
N LEU A 29 -18.47 4.20 -5.94
CA LEU A 29 -17.35 4.54 -6.81
C LEU A 29 -17.73 4.41 -8.29
N VAL A 30 -18.49 3.38 -8.64
CA VAL A 30 -18.99 3.17 -10.01
C VAL A 30 -19.88 4.32 -10.43
N ASP A 31 -20.83 4.73 -9.58
CA ASP A 31 -21.77 5.82 -9.85
C ASP A 31 -21.05 7.15 -10.06
N ALA A 32 -19.99 7.41 -9.28
CA ALA A 32 -19.19 8.63 -9.39
C ALA A 32 -18.33 8.70 -10.66
N PHE A 33 -17.85 7.56 -11.19
CA PHE A 33 -16.98 7.47 -12.36
C PHE A 33 -17.64 6.78 -13.55
N ASN A 34 -18.97 6.75 -13.58
CA ASN A 34 -19.69 6.05 -14.64
C ASN A 34 -19.56 6.81 -15.97
N VAL A 35 -18.93 6.17 -16.95
CA VAL A 35 -18.80 6.66 -18.33
C VAL A 35 -18.95 5.45 -19.23
N ASP A 36 -20.03 5.38 -20.01
CA ASP A 36 -20.38 4.20 -20.83
C ASP A 36 -20.62 4.55 -22.31
N PRO A 37 -19.57 4.94 -23.05
CA PRO A 37 -19.67 5.16 -24.49
C PRO A 37 -19.83 3.82 -25.23
N LEU A 38 -20.54 3.85 -26.37
CA LEU A 38 -20.85 2.68 -27.18
C LEU A 38 -19.62 1.83 -27.55
N TYR A 39 -18.47 2.46 -27.81
CA TYR A 39 -17.23 1.76 -28.21
C TYR A 39 -16.50 1.04 -27.07
N LEU A 40 -16.93 1.21 -25.81
CA LEU A 40 -16.40 0.45 -24.68
C LEU A 40 -17.39 -0.61 -24.17
N LYS A 41 -18.51 -0.82 -24.87
CA LYS A 41 -19.48 -1.86 -24.52
C LYS A 41 -18.97 -3.25 -24.90
N HIS A 42 -19.33 -4.24 -24.10
CA HIS A 42 -19.02 -5.63 -24.34
C HIS A 42 -20.11 -6.55 -23.77
N ASP A 43 -20.26 -7.73 -24.35
CA ASP A 43 -21.36 -8.65 -24.05
C ASP A 43 -21.40 -9.15 -22.59
N LYS A 44 -20.27 -9.04 -21.88
CA LYS A 44 -20.12 -9.47 -20.47
C LYS A 44 -20.31 -8.35 -19.44
N GLN A 45 -20.83 -7.19 -19.83
CA GLN A 45 -21.09 -6.10 -18.88
C GLN A 45 -22.04 -6.58 -17.78
N GLY A 46 -21.73 -6.23 -16.52
CA GLY A 46 -22.52 -6.63 -15.35
C GLY A 46 -22.21 -8.03 -14.79
N LEU A 47 -21.50 -8.90 -15.52
CA LEU A 47 -21.07 -10.21 -15.00
C LEU A 47 -19.75 -10.12 -14.22
N VAL A 48 -18.88 -9.18 -14.57
CA VAL A 48 -17.57 -8.98 -13.97
C VAL A 48 -17.39 -7.48 -13.66
N PRO A 49 -16.69 -7.12 -12.57
CA PRO A 49 -16.41 -5.72 -12.28
C PRO A 49 -15.52 -5.08 -13.35
N ASP A 50 -16.02 -4.01 -13.96
CA ASP A 50 -15.25 -3.19 -14.88
C ASP A 50 -14.39 -2.18 -14.11
N TYR A 51 -13.12 -2.51 -13.96
CA TYR A 51 -12.16 -1.69 -13.21
C TYR A 51 -12.01 -0.25 -13.72
N ARG A 52 -12.44 0.05 -14.96
CA ARG A 52 -12.47 1.42 -15.49
C ARG A 52 -13.31 2.37 -14.63
N HIS A 53 -14.36 1.86 -13.99
CA HIS A 53 -15.25 2.63 -13.12
C HIS A 53 -14.68 2.81 -11.71
N TRP A 54 -13.51 2.21 -11.41
CA TRP A 54 -12.90 2.26 -10.07
C TRP A 54 -11.66 3.17 -10.02
N GLN A 55 -11.41 3.91 -11.10
CA GLN A 55 -10.24 4.77 -11.25
C GLN A 55 -10.56 5.94 -12.18
N ILE A 56 -9.78 7.00 -12.07
CA ILE A 56 -9.94 8.21 -12.89
C ILE A 56 -9.57 7.96 -14.37
N PRO A 57 -8.41 7.35 -14.72
CA PRO A 57 -8.06 7.11 -16.12
C PRO A 57 -8.77 5.86 -16.67
N LEU A 58 -9.06 5.83 -17.97
CA LEU A 58 -9.61 4.62 -18.62
C LEU A 58 -8.58 3.47 -18.65
N GLY A 59 -7.35 3.77 -19.05
CA GLY A 59 -6.29 2.78 -19.20
C GLY A 59 -5.70 2.33 -17.86
N ARG A 60 -5.36 1.03 -17.74
CA ARG A 60 -4.59 0.50 -16.60
C ARG A 60 -3.53 -0.51 -17.04
N ARG A 61 -2.41 -0.53 -16.32
CA ARG A 61 -1.38 -1.56 -16.45
C ARG A 61 -1.72 -2.79 -15.59
N PHE A 62 -1.14 -3.93 -15.91
CA PHE A 62 -1.32 -5.17 -15.14
C PHE A 62 -0.48 -5.18 -13.84
N ARG A 63 -0.82 -4.31 -12.89
CA ARG A 63 -0.06 -4.11 -11.64
C ARG A 63 -0.16 -5.29 -10.65
N SER A 64 -1.21 -6.11 -10.76
CA SER A 64 -1.40 -7.25 -9.86
C SER A 64 -0.40 -8.38 -10.11
N LEU A 65 0.22 -8.46 -11.29
CA LEU A 65 1.20 -9.51 -11.59
C LEU A 65 2.43 -9.43 -10.69
N LYS A 66 3.04 -8.24 -10.55
CA LYS A 66 4.18 -8.05 -9.65
C LYS A 66 3.84 -8.31 -8.18
N LEU A 67 2.64 -7.91 -7.74
CA LEU A 67 2.15 -8.20 -6.39
C LEU A 67 2.00 -9.71 -6.18
N TRP A 68 1.43 -10.41 -7.16
CA TRP A 68 1.26 -11.86 -7.10
C TRP A 68 2.59 -12.59 -6.98
N PHE A 69 3.60 -12.21 -7.78
CA PHE A 69 4.94 -12.78 -7.67
C PHE A 69 5.57 -12.55 -6.29
N VAL A 70 5.51 -11.32 -5.76
CA VAL A 70 6.07 -11.00 -4.43
C VAL A 70 5.40 -11.86 -3.35
N LEU A 71 4.07 -11.96 -3.36
CA LEU A 71 3.34 -12.78 -2.39
C LEU A 71 3.63 -14.27 -2.53
N ARG A 72 3.85 -14.78 -3.75
CA ARG A 72 4.17 -16.20 -4.00
C ARG A 72 5.61 -16.55 -3.65
N LEU A 73 6.57 -15.68 -3.95
CA LEU A 73 7.99 -15.90 -3.71
C LEU A 73 8.35 -15.78 -2.22
N TYR A 74 7.90 -14.71 -1.56
CA TYR A 74 8.21 -14.48 -0.16
C TYR A 74 7.23 -15.17 0.79
N GLY A 75 6.00 -15.39 0.35
CA GLY A 75 4.93 -15.87 1.20
C GLY A 75 4.56 -14.89 2.32
N LEU A 76 3.56 -15.25 3.11
CA LEU A 76 3.17 -14.45 4.28
C LEU A 76 4.27 -14.40 5.35
N ALA A 77 5.00 -15.51 5.54
CA ALA A 77 6.07 -15.58 6.53
C ALA A 77 7.24 -14.63 6.17
N GLY A 78 7.67 -14.62 4.90
CA GLY A 78 8.76 -13.76 4.45
C GLY A 78 8.42 -12.28 4.55
N VAL A 79 7.22 -11.88 4.12
CA VAL A 79 6.77 -10.48 4.24
C VAL A 79 6.68 -10.04 5.71
N ARG A 80 6.12 -10.88 6.60
CA ARG A 80 6.07 -10.57 8.04
C ARG A 80 7.46 -10.48 8.65
N ALA A 81 8.37 -11.39 8.31
CA ALA A 81 9.75 -11.38 8.79
C ALA A 81 10.48 -10.12 8.34
N HIS A 82 10.30 -9.71 7.08
CA HIS A 82 10.88 -8.48 6.53
C HIS A 82 10.43 -7.24 7.32
N ILE A 83 9.11 -7.08 7.53
CA ILE A 83 8.57 -5.95 8.29
C ILE A 83 9.09 -5.97 9.74
N ARG A 84 9.03 -7.12 10.42
CA ARG A 84 9.52 -7.24 11.80
C ARG A 84 11.00 -6.91 11.93
N ARG A 85 11.82 -7.31 10.95
CA ARG A 85 13.25 -6.97 10.95
C ARG A 85 13.48 -5.46 10.85
N HIS A 86 12.72 -4.75 10.01
CA HIS A 86 12.82 -3.28 9.96
C HIS A 86 12.42 -2.62 11.28
N VAL A 87 11.37 -3.11 11.94
CA VAL A 87 10.97 -2.62 13.27
C VAL A 87 12.08 -2.88 14.31
N GLN A 88 12.68 -4.07 14.30
CA GLN A 88 13.80 -4.40 15.20
C GLN A 88 15.01 -3.48 14.97
N LEU A 89 15.34 -3.16 13.71
CA LEU A 89 16.42 -2.24 13.38
C LEU A 89 16.13 -0.82 13.86
N ALA A 90 14.88 -0.36 13.74
CA ALA A 90 14.48 0.95 14.27
C ALA A 90 14.57 1.00 15.80
N GLN A 91 14.15 -0.06 16.51
CA GLN A 91 14.29 -0.16 17.97
C GLN A 91 15.76 -0.22 18.40
N LEU A 92 16.62 -0.92 17.65
CA LEU A 92 18.06 -0.92 17.92
C LEU A 92 18.65 0.49 17.74
N PHE A 93 18.27 1.20 16.68
CA PHE A 93 18.71 2.58 16.46
C PHE A 93 18.21 3.51 17.58
N GLU A 94 16.96 3.35 18.01
CA GLU A 94 16.39 4.07 19.15
C GLU A 94 17.25 3.92 20.41
N GLN A 95 17.65 2.69 20.75
CA GLN A 95 18.51 2.42 21.91
C GLN A 95 19.87 3.12 21.80
N ARG A 96 20.46 3.16 20.60
CA ARG A 96 21.73 3.84 20.37
C ARG A 96 21.60 5.35 20.51
N VAL A 97 20.53 5.94 20.00
CA VAL A 97 20.26 7.37 20.13
C VAL A 97 20.02 7.75 21.59
N ARG A 98 19.27 6.95 22.36
CA ARG A 98 19.04 7.20 23.80
C ARG A 98 20.29 7.07 24.66
N ALA A 99 21.29 6.29 24.23
CA ALA A 99 22.54 6.13 24.96
C ALA A 99 23.46 7.36 24.83
N ASP A 100 23.26 8.22 23.82
CA ASP A 100 24.04 9.43 23.62
C ASP A 100 23.29 10.65 24.19
N PRO A 101 23.83 11.35 25.20
CA PRO A 101 23.14 12.45 25.85
C PRO A 101 22.94 13.68 24.94
N ARG A 102 23.63 13.75 23.79
CA ARG A 102 23.48 14.87 22.84
C ARG A 102 22.18 14.81 22.05
N PHE A 103 21.55 13.64 21.97
CA PHE A 103 20.36 13.42 21.16
C PHE A 103 19.13 13.17 22.03
N GLN A 104 18.00 13.70 21.59
CA GLN A 104 16.71 13.47 22.22
C GLN A 104 15.75 12.84 21.21
N ILE A 105 15.05 11.79 21.64
CA ILE A 105 13.96 11.18 20.87
C ILE A 105 12.69 11.99 21.09
N VAL A 106 12.08 12.44 19.98
CA VAL A 106 10.94 13.38 20.01
C VAL A 106 9.62 12.63 20.14
N THR A 107 9.52 11.44 19.56
CA THR A 107 8.29 10.63 19.55
C THR A 107 8.57 9.15 19.83
N PRO A 108 7.61 8.41 20.42
CA PRO A 108 7.75 6.97 20.62
C PRO A 108 7.94 6.22 19.29
N VAL A 109 8.92 5.32 19.23
CA VAL A 109 9.17 4.46 18.07
C VAL A 109 8.21 3.28 18.08
N THR A 110 7.22 3.29 17.19
CA THR A 110 6.18 2.23 17.12
C THR A 110 6.43 1.22 16.00
N LEU A 111 7.05 1.65 14.89
CA LEU A 111 7.35 0.82 13.72
C LEU A 111 8.79 1.09 13.25
N GLY A 112 8.99 1.36 11.96
CA GLY A 112 10.30 1.59 11.35
C GLY A 112 10.80 3.04 11.30
N LEU A 113 10.09 4.00 11.92
CA LEU A 113 10.43 5.43 11.87
C LEU A 113 10.91 5.90 13.26
N VAL A 114 12.10 6.51 13.30
CA VAL A 114 12.68 7.11 14.50
C VAL A 114 12.87 8.60 14.28
N CYS A 115 12.19 9.42 15.09
CA CYS A 115 12.31 10.88 15.06
C CYS A 115 13.17 11.34 16.25
N PHE A 116 14.32 11.91 15.96
CA PHE A 116 15.25 12.43 16.97
C PHE A 116 15.76 13.82 16.56
N ARG A 117 16.28 14.56 17.53
CA ARG A 117 16.92 15.86 17.31
C ARG A 117 18.18 15.99 18.16
N LEU A 118 19.07 16.89 17.73
CA LEU A 118 20.15 17.38 18.60
C LEU A 118 19.53 18.30 19.66
N GLN A 119 20.04 18.22 20.87
CA GLN A 119 19.64 19.10 21.97
C GLN A 119 20.14 20.52 21.76
#